data_AF-A0A9R1MWK1-F1
#
_entry.id   AF-A0A9R1MWK1-F1
#
_cell.length_a   1.000
_cell.length_b   1.000
_cell.length_c   1.000
_cell.angle_alpha   90.00
_cell.angle_beta   90.00
_cell.angle_gamma   90.00
#
_symmetry.space_group_name_H-M   'P 1'
#
loop_
_entity.id
_entity.type
_entity.pdbx_description
1 polymer ?
#
loop_
_entity_poly.entity_id
_entity_poly.type
_entity_poly.pdbx_seq_one_letter_code
_entity_poly.pdbx_strand_id
1 'polypeptide(L)'
;MPLDFTKHFPAVPQEFKLRTNTSCSWRVTVRLMGGMVTLDQSWTPFAAVHQIRIGYMVTFKLLTPDTLKVIVFNDEDIEVVTKCGKHNDAFAMNI
;
A
#
# COMPACT_ATOMS: atom_id res chain seq x y z
N MET A 1 9.28 -0.22 -5.49
CA MET A 1 9.38 -1.59 -4.93
C MET A 1 10.79 -2.11 -5.16
N PRO A 2 11.38 -2.83 -4.18
CA PRO A 2 12.66 -3.50 -4.36
C PRO A 2 12.61 -4.48 -5.55
N LEU A 3 13.62 -4.46 -6.43
CA LEU A 3 13.62 -5.27 -7.65
C LEU A 3 13.49 -6.77 -7.36
N ASP A 4 14.22 -7.27 -6.37
CA ASP A 4 14.16 -8.70 -6.01
C ASP A 4 12.78 -9.11 -5.49
N PHE A 5 12.05 -8.22 -4.82
CA PHE A 5 10.68 -8.50 -4.40
C PHE A 5 9.73 -8.64 -5.59
N THR A 6 9.91 -7.81 -6.62
CA THR A 6 9.04 -7.84 -7.82
C THR A 6 9.19 -9.11 -8.66
N LYS A 7 10.29 -9.86 -8.51
CA LYS A 7 10.48 -11.17 -9.17
C LYS A 7 9.46 -12.22 -8.71
N HIS A 8 8.82 -12.01 -7.57
CA HIS A 8 7.76 -12.89 -7.07
C HIS A 8 6.39 -12.60 -7.69
N PHE A 9 6.27 -11.57 -8.53
CA PHE A 9 5.03 -11.25 -9.22
C PHE A 9 4.96 -12.04 -10.54
N PRO A 10 3.94 -12.90 -10.76
CA PRO A 10 3.78 -13.60 -12.04
C PRO A 10 3.62 -12.62 -13.21
N ALA A 11 2.95 -11.50 -12.95
CA ALA A 11 2.88 -10.31 -13.78
C ALA A 11 2.73 -9.09 -12.85
N VAL A 12 3.16 -7.91 -13.31
CA VAL A 12 2.94 -6.68 -12.56
C VAL A 12 1.45 -6.31 -12.69
N PRO A 13 0.66 -6.30 -11.59
CA PRO A 13 -0.74 -5.93 -11.67
C PRO A 13 -0.90 -4.43 -11.89
N GLN A 14 -2.04 -4.00 -12.42
CA GLN A 14 -2.38 -2.58 -12.58
C GLN A 14 -2.64 -1.90 -11.22
N GLU A 15 -3.11 -2.67 -10.23
CA GLU A 15 -3.38 -2.20 -8.88
C GLU A 15 -3.10 -3.31 -7.86
N PHE A 16 -2.75 -2.92 -6.64
CA PHE A 16 -2.71 -3.79 -5.48
C PHE A 16 -3.84 -3.47 -4.51
N LYS A 17 -4.47 -4.51 -3.97
CA LYS A 17 -5.26 -4.44 -2.75
C LYS A 17 -4.33 -4.54 -1.54
N LEU A 18 -4.13 -3.44 -0.82
CA LEU A 18 -3.40 -3.42 0.45
C LEU A 18 -4.34 -3.80 1.59
N ARG A 19 -4.05 -4.87 2.32
CA ARG A 19 -4.79 -5.30 3.51
C ARG A 19 -4.00 -5.01 4.78
N THR A 20 -4.63 -4.29 5.70
CA THR A 20 -4.07 -3.98 7.03
C THR A 20 -4.50 -5.03 8.06
N ASN A 21 -3.90 -5.02 9.26
CA ASN A 21 -4.35 -5.88 10.36
C ASN A 21 -5.75 -5.52 10.90
N THR A 22 -6.24 -4.29 10.65
CA THR A 22 -7.57 -3.84 11.10
C THR A 22 -8.72 -4.26 10.18
N SER A 23 -8.48 -5.19 9.25
CA SER A 23 -9.40 -5.60 8.16
C SER A 23 -9.68 -4.54 7.08
N CYS A 24 -9.15 -3.32 7.21
CA CYS A 24 -9.25 -2.29 6.17
C CYS A 24 -8.46 -2.69 4.93
N SER A 25 -9.05 -2.40 3.76
CA SER A 25 -8.42 -2.61 2.46
C SER A 25 -8.35 -1.33 1.66
N TRP A 26 -7.23 -1.10 0.99
CA TRP A 26 -7.00 0.03 0.09
C TRP A 26 -6.67 -0.48 -1.30
N ARG A 27 -7.18 0.16 -2.35
CA ARG A 27 -6.69 -0.06 -3.72
C ARG A 27 -5.66 1.00 -4.02
N VAL A 28 -4.50 0.58 -4.51
CA VAL A 28 -3.40 1.47 -4.89
C VAL A 28 -2.93 1.07 -6.27
N THR A 29 -2.87 2.03 -7.19
CA THR A 29 -2.44 1.73 -8.56
C THR A 29 -0.93 1.56 -8.62
N VAL A 30 -0.50 0.85 -9.65
CA VAL A 30 0.91 0.55 -9.90
C VAL A 30 1.35 1.27 -11.15
N ARG A 31 2.53 1.88 -11.10
CA ARG A 31 3.17 2.51 -12.25
C ARG A 31 4.56 1.93 -12.47
N LEU A 32 4.86 1.55 -13.71
CA LEU A 32 6.20 1.16 -14.12
C LEU A 32 6.96 2.40 -14.59
N MET A 33 8.01 2.79 -13.89
CA MET A 33 8.84 3.95 -14.21
C MET A 33 10.30 3.53 -14.28
N GLY A 34 10.93 3.63 -15.46
CA GLY A 34 12.34 3.28 -15.63
C GLY A 34 12.67 1.84 -15.22
N GLY A 35 11.75 0.89 -15.46
CA GLY A 35 11.89 -0.51 -15.05
C GLY A 35 11.60 -0.77 -13.56
N MET A 36 11.28 0.25 -12.77
CA MET A 36 10.92 0.13 -11.36
C MET A 36 9.40 0.12 -11.18
N VAL A 37 8.89 -0.82 -10.40
CA VAL A 37 7.49 -0.88 -9.98
C VAL A 37 7.27 0.10 -8.82
N THR A 38 6.35 1.05 -8.96
CA THR A 38 6.02 2.07 -7.96
C THR A 38 4.54 2.00 -7.58
N LEU A 39 4.24 2.29 -6.32
CA LEU A 39 2.86 2.53 -5.85
C LEU A 39 2.52 3.98 -6.16
N ASP A 40 1.43 4.20 -6.89
CA ASP A 40 1.10 5.50 -7.49
C ASP A 40 -0.19 6.06 -6.88
N GLN A 41 -1.29 6.09 -7.64
CA GLN A 41 -2.55 6.65 -7.16
C GLN A 41 -3.03 5.90 -5.93
N SER A 42 -3.57 6.66 -4.98
CA SER A 42 -4.03 6.18 -3.68
C SER A 42 -2.93 5.73 -2.70
N TRP A 43 -1.65 5.80 -3.05
CA TRP A 43 -0.56 5.62 -2.09
C TRP A 43 -0.41 6.80 -1.12
N THR A 44 -0.38 8.03 -1.65
CA THR A 44 -0.30 9.26 -0.83
C THR A 44 -1.40 9.36 0.23
N PRO A 45 -2.70 9.16 -0.09
CA PRO A 45 -3.74 9.19 0.94
C PRO A 45 -3.64 8.02 1.93
N PHE A 46 -3.22 6.82 1.48
CA PHE A 46 -2.91 5.72 2.40
C PHE A 46 -1.84 6.13 3.42
N ALA A 47 -0.74 6.71 2.95
CA ALA A 47 0.35 7.19 3.80
C ALA A 47 -0.09 8.32 4.74
N ALA A 48 -0.95 9.24 4.29
CA ALA A 48 -1.48 10.31 5.12
C ALA A 48 -2.39 9.79 6.24
N VAL A 49 -3.31 8.87 5.94
CA VAL A 49 -4.21 8.27 6.95
C VAL A 49 -3.42 7.48 8.00
N HIS A 50 -2.38 6.75 7.58
CA HIS A 50 -1.49 6.01 8.48
C HIS A 50 -0.34 6.88 9.03
N GLN A 51 -0.36 8.19 8.79
CA GLN A 51 0.64 9.15 9.25
C GLN A 51 2.08 8.66 9.06
N ILE A 52 2.36 8.02 7.91
CA ILE A 52 3.68 7.46 7.60
C ILE A 52 4.68 8.62 7.50
N ARG A 53 5.78 8.50 8.24
CA ARG A 53 6.87 9.49 8.26
C ARG A 53 8.18 8.83 7.89
N ILE A 54 9.18 9.66 7.56
CA ILE A 54 10.56 9.19 7.42
C ILE A 54 10.99 8.59 8.77
N GLY A 55 11.64 7.43 8.74
CA GLY A 55 12.01 6.65 9.92
C GLY A 55 11.03 5.51 10.24
N TYR A 56 9.83 5.53 9.67
CA TYR A 56 8.86 4.44 9.87
C TYR A 56 9.20 3.24 9.00
N MET A 57 8.90 2.05 9.50
CA MET A 57 9.04 0.82 8.73
C MET A 57 7.69 0.40 8.13
N VAL A 58 7.65 0.15 6.83
CA VAL A 58 6.48 -0.41 6.15
C VAL A 58 6.83 -1.80 5.64
N THR A 59 6.09 -2.80 6.10
CA THR A 59 6.28 -4.19 5.66
C THR A 59 5.22 -4.55 4.62
N PHE A 60 5.63 -5.32 3.62
CA PHE A 60 4.74 -5.86 2.59
C PHE A 60 4.90 -7.37 2.53
N LYS A 61 3.79 -8.10 2.56
CA LYS A 61 3.74 -9.54 2.30
C LYS A 61 2.79 -9.81 1.15
N LEU A 62 3.28 -10.45 0.10
CA LEU A 62 2.45 -10.92 -1.01
C LEU A 62 1.55 -12.07 -0.54
N LEU A 63 0.23 -11.91 -0.68
CA LEU A 63 -0.76 -12.92 -0.32
C LEU A 63 -1.33 -13.61 -1.56
N THR A 64 -1.68 -12.82 -2.57
CA THR A 64 -2.10 -13.22 -3.91
C THR A 64 -1.42 -12.30 -4.91
N PRO A 65 -1.43 -12.59 -6.23
CA PRO A 65 -0.75 -11.75 -7.23
C PRO A 65 -1.11 -10.26 -7.20
N ASP A 66 -2.30 -9.92 -6.71
CA ASP A 66 -2.85 -8.56 -6.63
C ASP A 66 -3.11 -8.08 -5.18
N THR A 67 -2.79 -8.87 -4.16
CA THR A 67 -3.06 -8.51 -2.75
C THR A 67 -1.78 -8.55 -1.92
N LEU A 68 -1.49 -7.41 -1.28
CA LEU A 68 -0.40 -7.28 -0.31
C LEU A 68 -0.99 -7.12 1.09
N LYS A 69 -0.49 -7.87 2.07
CA LYS A 69 -0.64 -7.49 3.47
C LYS A 69 0.38 -6.38 3.77
N VAL A 70 -0.08 -5.28 4.35
CA VAL A 70 0.75 -4.14 4.75
C VAL A 70 0.65 -3.92 6.25
N ILE A 71 1.79 -3.69 6.91
CA ILE A 71 1.86 -3.27 8.30
C ILE A 71 2.84 -2.10 8.39
N VAL A 72 2.42 -1.03 9.06
CA VAL A 72 3.22 0.17 9.30
C VAL A 72 3.65 0.15 10.76
N PHE A 73 4.94 0.33 11.02
CA PHE A 73 5.52 0.49 12.34
C PHE A 73 6.12 1.90 12.45
N ASN A 74 5.91 2.57 13.59
CA ASN A 74 6.58 3.82 13.89
C ASN A 74 8.07 3.58 14.23
N ASP A 75 8.77 4.64 14.59
CA ASP A 75 10.18 4.65 15.01
C ASP A 75 10.45 3.99 16.38
N GLU A 76 9.40 3.58 17.08
CA GLU A 76 9.45 2.81 18.33
C GLU A 76 9.06 1.32 18.11
N ASP A 77 9.01 0.87 16.85
CA ASP A 77 8.59 -0.48 16.44
C ASP A 77 7.14 -0.84 16.83
N ILE A 78 6.29 0.16 17.06
CA ILE A 78 4.87 0.00 17.39
C ILE A 78 4.03 0.06 16.11
N GLU A 79 3.12 -0.90 15.93
CA GLU A 79 2.19 -0.90 14.81
C GLU A 79 1.28 0.34 14.82
N VAL A 80 1.25 1.06 13.70
CA VAL A 80 0.34 2.19 13.49
C VAL A 80 -1.01 1.67 13.01
N VAL A 81 -1.98 1.71 13.92
CA VAL A 81 -3.34 1.22 13.71
C VAL A 81 -4.29 2.38 13.45
N THR A 82 -4.89 2.45 12.26
CA THR A 82 -5.91 3.45 11.93
C THR A 82 -7.31 2.84 11.98
N LYS A 83 -8.28 3.58 12.53
CA LYS A 83 -9.69 3.18 12.46
C LYS A 83 -10.17 3.27 11.00
N CYS A 84 -10.84 2.23 10.50
CA CYS A 84 -11.52 2.29 9.21
C CYS A 84 -12.61 3.35 9.24
N GLY A 85 -12.42 4.47 8.53
CA GLY A 85 -13.52 5.32 8.11
C GLY A 85 -14.19 4.73 6.86
N LYS A 86 -15.44 5.12 6.59
CA LYS A 86 -16.06 4.91 5.26
C LYS A 86 -15.31 5.77 4.24
N HIS A 87 -14.21 5.27 3.69
CA HIS A 87 -13.45 5.97 2.65
C HIS A 87 -14.05 5.83 1.24
N ASN A 88 -15.30 5.33 1.14
CA ASN A 88 -15.97 5.04 -0.13
C ASN A 88 -16.33 6.29 -0.93
N ASP A 89 -16.38 7.48 -0.31
CA ASP A 89 -16.88 8.70 -0.97
C ASP A 89 -15.76 9.68 -1.38
N ALA A 90 -14.49 9.42 -1.02
CA ALA A 90 -13.39 10.37 -1.25
C ALA A 90 -12.53 10.06 -2.50
N PHE A 91 -12.70 8.89 -3.12
CA PHE A 91 -11.92 8.48 -4.30
C PHE A 91 -12.74 8.41 -5.59
N ALA A 92 -14.02 8.79 -5.55
CA ALA A 92 -14.85 9.03 -6.72
C ALA A 92 -14.88 10.54 -7.04
N MET A 93 -13.75 11.09 -7.46
CA MET A 93 -13.71 12.41 -8.13
C MET A 93 -12.89 12.28 -9.40
N ASN A 94 -13.60 11.84 -10.45
CA ASN A 94 -13.51 12.16 -11.90
C ASN A 94 -12.19 11.81 -12.63
N ILE A 95 -12.19 10.84 -13.56
CA ILE A 95 -12.64 10.93 -14.99
C ILE A 95 -12.04 12.14 -15.70
#